data_AF-A0A2G9SGI7-F1
#
_entry.id   AF-A0A2G9SGI7-F1
#
_cell.length_a   1.000
_cell.length_b   1.000
_cell.length_c   1.000
_cell.angle_alpha   90.00
_cell.angle_beta   90.00
_cell.angle_gamma   90.00
#
_symmetry.space_group_name_H-M   'P 1'
#
loop_
_entity.id
_entity.type
_entity.pdbx_description
1 polymer ?
#
loop_
_entity_poly.entity_id
_entity_poly.type
_entity_poly.pdbx_seq_one_letter_code
_entity_poly.pdbx_strand_id
1 'polypeptide(L)'
;MGASVLANDHTKVIQAAERLFKLKTPAWYLNSVVETILIYQKFRKPNLEKPSSKQEIVDFWMDFLVESTNTDVSVVRFPVLILEPTKIYQPSYLSINSEADEKTVSIWHVIPDDKPKAGFTLVRQRLRHWEFMLHDV
;
A
#
# COMPACT_ATOMS: atom_id res chain seq x y z
N MET A 1 15.11 -4.31 -6.85
CA MET A 1 14.22 -3.21 -6.41
C MET A 1 14.87 -1.85 -6.57
N GLY A 2 16.02 -1.56 -5.95
CA GLY A 2 16.66 -0.24 -6.00
C GLY A 2 16.82 0.37 -7.41
N ALA A 3 17.27 -0.42 -8.40
CA ALA A 3 17.38 0.05 -9.79
C ALA A 3 16.03 0.50 -10.40
N SER A 4 14.92 -0.15 -10.04
CA SER A 4 13.59 0.20 -10.54
C SER A 4 13.05 1.48 -9.89
N VAL A 5 13.35 1.69 -8.60
CA VAL A 5 13.00 2.90 -7.86
C VAL A 5 13.74 4.11 -8.46
N LEU A 6 15.06 3.97 -8.70
CA LEU A 6 15.87 5.03 -9.31
C LEU A 6 15.48 5.33 -10.76
N ALA A 7 15.08 4.32 -11.52
CA ALA A 7 14.59 4.48 -12.90
C ALA A 7 13.16 5.03 -12.98
N ASN A 8 12.50 5.28 -11.84
CA ASN A 8 11.10 5.70 -11.75
C ASN A 8 10.13 4.77 -12.53
N ASP A 9 10.44 3.48 -12.61
CA ASP A 9 9.62 2.50 -13.33
C ASP A 9 8.56 1.92 -12.37
N HIS A 10 7.42 2.58 -12.28
CA HIS A 10 6.34 2.23 -11.36
C HIS A 10 5.92 0.76 -11.46
N THR A 11 5.86 0.20 -12.68
CA THR A 11 5.42 -1.19 -12.90
C THR A 11 6.44 -2.16 -12.29
N LYS A 12 7.74 -1.92 -12.50
CA LYS A 12 8.78 -2.77 -11.92
C LYS A 12 8.91 -2.60 -10.41
N VAL A 13 8.67 -1.40 -9.88
CA VAL A 13 8.65 -1.14 -8.43
C VAL A 13 7.55 -1.97 -7.77
N ILE A 14 6.31 -1.89 -8.28
CA ILE A 14 5.16 -2.65 -7.78
C ILE A 14 5.45 -4.17 -7.82
N GLN A 15 5.89 -4.68 -8.98
CA GLN A 15 6.18 -6.12 -9.12
C GLN A 15 7.31 -6.59 -8.21
N ALA A 16 8.35 -5.77 -8.01
CA ALA A 16 9.45 -6.11 -7.12
C ALA A 16 8.97 -6.14 -5.66
N ALA A 17 8.16 -5.17 -5.23
CA ALA A 17 7.62 -5.09 -3.88
C ALA A 17 6.72 -6.27 -3.54
N GLU A 18 5.81 -6.62 -4.45
CA GLU A 18 4.99 -7.83 -4.33
C GLU A 18 5.82 -9.10 -4.16
N ARG A 19 6.91 -9.22 -4.93
CA ARG A 19 7.81 -10.38 -4.82
C ARG A 19 8.52 -10.42 -3.47
N LEU A 20 8.99 -9.28 -2.95
CA LEU A 20 9.64 -9.24 -1.64
C LEU A 20 8.70 -9.75 -0.53
N PHE A 21 7.44 -9.33 -0.58
CA PHE A 21 6.41 -9.82 0.35
C PHE A 21 6.15 -11.32 0.18
N LYS A 22 5.85 -11.77 -1.05
CA LYS A 22 5.50 -13.18 -1.33
C LYS A 22 6.65 -14.15 -1.01
N LEU A 23 7.90 -13.71 -1.15
CA LEU A 23 9.09 -14.51 -0.87
C LEU A 23 9.48 -14.54 0.62
N LYS A 24 8.75 -13.84 1.50
CA LYS A 24 9.09 -13.73 2.93
C LYS A 24 10.55 -13.32 3.13
N THR A 25 10.93 -12.26 2.44
CA THR A 25 12.31 -11.74 2.41
C THR A 25 12.84 -11.51 3.83
N PRO A 26 14.09 -11.90 4.15
CA PRO A 26 14.62 -11.73 5.49
C PRO A 26 14.76 -10.24 5.87
N ALA A 27 14.58 -9.95 7.16
CA ALA A 27 14.52 -8.59 7.68
C ALA A 27 15.76 -7.73 7.33
N TRP A 28 16.97 -8.31 7.40
CA TRP A 28 18.21 -7.59 7.07
C TRP A 28 18.22 -7.06 5.62
N TYR A 29 17.64 -7.80 4.68
CA TYR A 29 17.57 -7.38 3.28
C TYR A 29 16.47 -6.35 3.08
N LEU A 30 15.32 -6.52 3.76
CA LEU A 30 14.25 -5.51 3.75
C LEU A 30 14.75 -4.17 4.31
N ASN A 31 15.53 -4.17 5.38
CA ASN A 31 16.13 -2.97 5.94
C ASN A 31 17.00 -2.23 4.91
N SER A 32 17.89 -2.94 4.20
CA SER A 32 18.73 -2.34 3.14
C SER A 32 17.90 -1.75 1.99
N VAL A 33 16.80 -2.43 1.64
CA VAL A 33 15.85 -1.93 0.64
C VAL A 33 15.15 -0.65 1.12
N VAL A 34 14.70 -0.62 2.38
CA VAL A 34 14.04 0.54 2.98
C VAL A 34 14.98 1.73 3.06
N GLU A 35 16.25 1.56 3.43
CA GLU A 35 17.26 2.63 3.38
C GLU A 35 17.34 3.26 1.98
N THR A 36 17.33 2.44 0.93
CA THR A 36 17.33 2.92 -0.46
C THR A 36 16.06 3.70 -0.79
N ILE A 37 14.89 3.23 -0.32
CA ILE A 37 13.60 3.92 -0.52
C ILE A 37 13.61 5.28 0.19
N LEU A 38 14.07 5.36 1.43
CA LEU A 38 14.12 6.60 2.21
C LEU A 38 15.07 7.62 1.57
N ILE A 39 16.24 7.18 1.08
CA ILE A 39 17.15 8.04 0.32
C ILE A 39 16.46 8.56 -0.94
N TYR A 40 15.83 7.68 -1.72
CA TYR A 40 15.11 8.10 -2.92
C TYR A 40 13.99 9.11 -2.60
N GLN A 41 13.15 8.85 -1.60
CA GLN A 41 12.07 9.75 -1.19
C GLN A 41 12.59 11.14 -0.78
N LYS A 42 13.72 11.20 -0.06
CA LYS A 42 14.36 12.45 0.36
C LYS A 42 14.82 13.32 -0.81
N PHE A 43 15.25 12.71 -1.92
CA PHE A 43 15.75 13.41 -3.11
C PHE A 43 14.76 13.43 -4.28
N ARG A 44 13.62 12.74 -4.15
CA ARG A 44 12.56 12.75 -5.15
C ARG A 44 11.96 14.15 -5.23
N LYS A 45 11.97 14.74 -6.43
CA LYS A 45 11.29 16.01 -6.66
C LYS A 45 9.78 15.82 -6.51
N PRO A 46 9.06 16.71 -5.80
CA PRO A 46 7.61 16.64 -5.76
C PRO A 46 7.09 16.84 -7.18
N ASN A 47 6.34 15.84 -7.67
CA ASN A 47 5.71 15.94 -8.97
C ASN A 47 4.49 16.85 -8.82
N LEU A 48 4.44 17.94 -9.59
CA LEU A 48 3.35 18.93 -9.53
C LEU A 48 2.10 18.47 -10.27
N GLU A 49 2.20 17.37 -11.03
CA GLU A 49 1.07 16.76 -11.72
C GLU A 49 0.23 15.92 -10.78
N LYS A 50 -1.08 15.82 -11.08
CA LYS A 50 -2.00 14.96 -10.33
C LYS A 50 -1.43 13.53 -10.25
N PRO A 51 -1.30 12.93 -9.05
CA PRO A 51 -0.71 11.61 -8.91
C PRO A 51 -1.47 10.61 -9.78
N SER A 52 -0.72 9.92 -10.65
CA SER A 52 -1.29 8.85 -11.46
C SER A 52 -1.80 7.73 -10.54
N SER A 53 -2.80 6.97 -10.97
CA SER A 53 -3.30 5.85 -10.17
C SER A 53 -2.25 4.76 -9.89
N LYS A 54 -1.22 4.64 -10.74
CA LYS A 54 -0.04 3.81 -10.47
C LYS A 54 0.86 4.37 -9.39
N GLN A 55 0.92 5.70 -9.24
CA GLN A 55 1.70 6.36 -8.20
C GLN A 55 1.14 6.01 -6.82
N GLU A 56 -0.18 6.01 -6.65
CA GLU A 56 -0.82 5.64 -5.37
C GLU A 56 -0.43 4.23 -4.91
N ILE A 57 -0.29 3.28 -5.85
CA ILE A 57 0.14 1.91 -5.54
C ILE A 57 1.64 1.86 -5.23
N VAL A 58 2.46 2.65 -5.94
CA VAL A 58 3.88 2.77 -5.63
C VAL A 58 4.08 3.34 -4.22
N ASP A 59 3.34 4.41 -3.89
CA ASP A 59 3.40 5.04 -2.59
C ASP A 59 2.93 4.06 -1.50
N PHE A 60 1.83 3.32 -1.72
CA PHE A 60 1.43 2.22 -0.84
C PHE A 60 2.55 1.19 -0.62
N TRP A 61 3.22 0.72 -1.67
CA TRP A 61 4.28 -0.27 -1.52
C TRP A 61 5.50 0.29 -0.79
N MET A 62 5.82 1.57 -0.96
CA MET A 62 6.88 2.22 -0.21
C MET A 62 6.51 2.29 1.28
N ASP A 63 5.31 2.76 1.60
CA ASP A 63 4.81 2.81 2.98
C ASP A 63 4.81 1.41 3.61
N PHE A 64 4.30 0.41 2.89
CA PHE A 64 4.25 -0.98 3.35
C PHE A 64 5.63 -1.54 3.70
N LEU A 65 6.63 -1.28 2.86
CA LEU A 65 7.99 -1.77 3.10
C LEU A 65 8.65 -1.04 4.26
N VAL A 66 8.51 0.28 4.35
CA VAL A 66 9.02 1.08 5.47
C VAL A 66 8.42 0.58 6.78
N GLU A 67 7.09 0.44 6.83
CA GLU A 67 6.39 0.00 8.03
C GLU A 67 6.72 -1.44 8.41
N SER A 68 7.00 -2.32 7.45
CA SER A 68 7.41 -3.71 7.73
C SER A 68 8.75 -3.83 8.46
N THR A 69 9.56 -2.77 8.45
CA THR A 69 10.86 -2.69 9.14
C THR A 69 10.83 -1.82 10.39
N ASN A 70 9.71 -1.13 10.64
CA ASN A 70 9.55 -0.25 11.77
C ASN A 70 9.23 -1.07 13.03
N THR A 71 9.96 -0.81 14.12
CA THR A 71 9.73 -1.45 15.41
C THR A 71 8.76 -0.67 16.30
N ASP A 72 8.53 0.61 15.99
CA ASP A 72 7.72 1.51 16.78
C ASP A 72 6.38 1.77 16.09
N VAL A 73 5.31 1.28 16.71
CA VAL A 73 3.93 1.48 16.22
C VAL A 73 3.47 2.88 16.62
N SER A 74 3.71 3.87 15.76
CA SER A 74 3.30 5.28 15.95
C SER A 74 2.38 5.79 14.85
N VAL A 75 1.97 4.94 13.91
CA VAL A 75 1.27 5.36 12.69
C VAL A 75 -0.24 5.29 12.87
N VAL A 76 -0.93 6.35 12.43
CA VAL A 76 -2.41 6.45 12.45
C VAL A 76 -3.06 5.54 11.40
N ARG A 77 -2.31 5.21 10.34
CA ARG A 77 -2.77 4.41 9.19
C ARG A 77 -1.76 3.32 8.85
N PHE A 78 -2.23 2.10 8.75
CA PHE A 78 -1.45 0.91 8.50
C PHE A 78 -1.62 0.45 7.05
N PRO A 79 -0.54 0.37 6.26
CA PRO A 79 -0.59 -0.30 4.97
C PRO A 79 -0.71 -1.81 5.18
N VAL A 80 -1.76 -2.42 4.63
CA VAL A 80 -2.06 -3.86 4.78
C VAL A 80 -2.38 -4.51 3.44
N LEU A 81 -2.13 -5.81 3.35
CA LEU A 81 -2.49 -6.64 2.19
C LEU A 81 -3.64 -7.57 2.58
N ILE A 82 -4.82 -7.31 2.03
CA ILE A 82 -6.00 -8.15 2.25
C ILE A 82 -5.94 -9.34 1.29
N LEU A 83 -5.95 -10.56 1.82
CA LEU A 83 -6.01 -11.76 0.99
C LEU A 83 -7.46 -12.03 0.57
N GLU A 84 -7.79 -11.73 -0.67
CA GLU A 84 -9.10 -12.00 -1.23
C GLU A 84 -9.33 -13.51 -1.43
N PRO A 85 -10.59 -13.98 -1.48
CA PRO A 85 -10.91 -15.39 -1.80
C PRO A 85 -10.30 -15.87 -3.12
N THR A 86 -10.07 -14.96 -4.06
CA THR A 86 -9.39 -15.18 -5.35
C THR A 86 -7.89 -15.47 -5.22
N LYS A 87 -7.34 -15.47 -3.99
CA LYS A 87 -5.91 -15.61 -3.68
C LYS A 87 -5.05 -14.45 -4.19
N ILE A 88 -5.67 -13.31 -4.44
CA ILE A 88 -5.00 -12.06 -4.78
C ILE A 88 -4.83 -11.24 -3.50
N TYR A 89 -3.63 -10.74 -3.27
CA TYR A 89 -3.37 -9.76 -2.21
C TYR A 89 -3.75 -8.37 -2.70
N GLN A 90 -4.71 -7.74 -2.03
CA GLN A 90 -5.24 -6.42 -2.36
C GLN A 90 -4.62 -5.34 -1.44
N PRO A 91 -3.80 -4.42 -1.99
CA PRO A 91 -3.34 -3.23 -1.30
C PRO A 91 -4.48 -2.44 -0.66
N SER A 92 -4.37 -2.17 0.63
CA SER A 92 -5.38 -1.47 1.42
C SER A 92 -4.75 -0.71 2.58
N TYR A 93 -5.39 0.36 3.03
CA TYR A 93 -5.04 0.99 4.30
C TYR A 93 -6.08 0.67 5.36
N LEU A 94 -5.59 0.51 6.59
CA LEU A 94 -6.36 0.31 7.81
C LEU A 94 -6.10 1.51 8.74
N SER A 95 -7.13 2.10 9.31
CA SER A 95 -7.00 3.20 10.28
C SER A 95 -7.83 2.87 11.51
N ILE A 96 -7.30 3.20 12.69
CA ILE A 96 -8.04 3.10 13.95
C ILE A 96 -8.28 4.53 14.42
N ASN A 97 -9.55 4.92 14.48
CA ASN A 97 -9.93 6.22 15.03
C ASN A 97 -10.30 6.03 16.50
N SER A 98 -9.32 6.21 17.39
CA SER A 98 -9.51 6.00 18.84
C SER A 98 -9.82 7.28 19.62
N GLU A 99 -9.74 8.45 18.98
CA GLU A 99 -9.95 9.76 19.64
C GLU A 99 -11.39 10.29 19.49
N ALA A 100 -12.21 9.62 18.69
CA ALA A 100 -13.63 9.95 18.54
C ALA A 100 -14.48 9.35 19.66
N ASP A 101 -15.66 9.95 19.90
CA ASP A 101 -16.66 9.45 20.86
C ASP A 101 -17.06 7.99 20.57
N GLU A 102 -17.04 7.60 19.30
CA GLU A 102 -17.19 6.22 18.84
C GLU A 102 -15.88 5.75 18.21
N LYS A 103 -15.27 4.72 18.80
CA LYS A 103 -14.04 4.13 18.25
C LYS A 103 -14.39 3.39 16.96
N THR A 104 -13.75 3.75 15.85
CA THR A 104 -13.98 3.09 14.56
C THR A 104 -12.70 2.50 13.96
N VAL A 105 -12.89 1.44 13.18
CA VAL A 105 -11.86 0.87 12.33
C VAL A 105 -12.29 1.07 10.88
N SER A 106 -11.49 1.82 10.12
CA SER A 106 -11.74 2.09 8.71
C SER A 106 -10.76 1.30 7.84
N ILE A 107 -11.25 0.66 6.78
CA ILE A 107 -10.46 -0.07 5.80
C ILE A 107 -10.82 0.44 4.41
N TRP A 108 -9.83 0.72 3.57
CA TRP A 108 -10.09 1.05 2.17
C TRP A 108 -9.02 0.52 1.22
N HIS A 109 -9.44 0.10 0.03
CA HIS A 109 -8.54 -0.43 -0.98
C HIS A 109 -7.80 0.68 -1.75
N VAL A 110 -6.53 0.43 -2.07
CA VAL A 110 -5.75 1.21 -3.04
C VAL A 110 -5.88 0.51 -4.40
N ILE A 111 -6.50 1.15 -5.39
CA ILE A 111 -6.83 0.53 -6.68
C ILE A 111 -6.23 1.39 -7.80
N PRO A 112 -5.48 0.81 -8.76
CA PRO A 112 -5.14 1.50 -9.99
C PRO A 112 -6.44 1.76 -10.73
N ASP A 113 -6.68 3.00 -11.14
CA ASP A 113 -7.78 3.39 -12.02
C ASP A 113 -7.74 2.55 -13.31
N ASP A 114 -8.41 1.40 -13.28
CA ASP A 114 -8.70 0.57 -14.42
C ASP A 114 -9.89 1.25 -15.10
N LYS A 115 -9.60 2.15 -16.05
CA LYS A 115 -10.59 2.41 -17.09
C LYS A 115 -10.95 1.05 -17.68
N PRO A 116 -12.22 0.62 -17.63
CA PRO A 116 -12.59 -0.73 -18.01
C PRO A 116 -12.17 -0.96 -19.47
N LYS A 117 -11.37 -2.00 -19.72
CA LYS A 117 -11.25 -2.56 -21.07
C LYS A 117 -12.64 -3.09 -21.42
N ALA A 118 -13.29 -2.44 -22.39
CA ALA A 118 -14.60 -2.85 -22.89
C ALA A 118 -14.58 -4.36 -23.20
N GLY A 119 -15.33 -5.15 -22.43
CA GLY A 119 -15.50 -6.58 -22.71
C GLY A 119 -15.57 -7.54 -21.52
N PHE A 120 -15.20 -7.15 -20.29
CA PHE A 120 -15.27 -8.06 -19.14
C PHE A 120 -16.14 -7.53 -18.00
N THR A 121 -16.96 -8.46 -17.50
CA THR A 121 -18.15 -8.30 -16.65
C THR A 121 -17.97 -7.36 -15.46
N LEU A 122 -18.89 -6.41 -15.35
CA LEU A 122 -19.01 -5.40 -14.31
C LEU A 122 -19.47 -6.04 -12.98
N VAL A 123 -18.59 -6.78 -12.30
CA VAL A 123 -18.88 -7.30 -10.93
C VAL A 123 -18.14 -6.49 -9.85
N ARG A 124 -17.14 -5.69 -10.25
CA ARG A 124 -16.08 -5.16 -9.36
C ARG A 124 -16.36 -3.75 -8.78
N GLN A 125 -17.60 -3.47 -8.37
CA GLN A 125 -17.91 -2.23 -7.61
C GLN A 125 -18.50 -2.48 -6.21
N ARG A 126 -18.51 -3.74 -5.76
CA ARG A 126 -19.10 -4.14 -4.48
C ARG A 126 -18.14 -3.83 -3.31
N LEU A 127 -18.28 -2.63 -2.73
CA LEU A 127 -17.63 -2.11 -1.52
C LEU A 127 -16.08 -1.97 -1.62
N ARG A 128 -15.58 -0.74 -1.42
CA ARG A 128 -14.13 -0.40 -1.42
C ARG A 128 -13.66 0.22 -0.12
N HIS A 129 -14.60 0.51 0.75
CA HIS A 129 -14.41 1.19 2.01
C HIS A 129 -15.36 0.52 2.99
N TRP A 130 -14.81 0.15 4.14
CA TRP A 130 -15.54 -0.38 5.26
C TRP A 130 -15.22 0.46 6.49
N GLU A 131 -16.24 0.72 7.28
CA GLU A 131 -16.10 1.32 8.59
C GLU A 131 -16.82 0.40 9.59
N PHE A 132 -16.10 0.00 10.63
CA PHE A 132 -16.59 -0.87 11.68
C PHE A 132 -16.58 -0.10 12.99
N MET A 133 -17.72 -0.01 13.67
CA MET A 133 -17.80 0.55 15.02
C MET A 133 -17.33 -0.48 16.03
N LEU A 134 -16.45 -0.08 16.94
CA LEU A 134 -16.03 -0.87 18.08
C LEU A 134 -16.98 -0.58 19.24
N HIS A 135 -17.90 -1.50 19.51
CA HIS A 135 -18.66 -1.48 20.76
C HIS A 135 -17.83 -2.16 21.85
N ASP A 136 -17.80 -1.57 23.05
CA ASP A 136 -17.23 -2.23 24.23
C ASP A 136 -17.99 -3.53 24.49
N VAL A 137 -17.28 -4.66 24.49
CA VAL A 137 -17.81 -6.02 24.78
C VAL A 137 -17.79 -6.28 26.28
#